data_AF-C0Z5F4-F1
#
_entry.id   AF-C0Z5F4-F1
#
_cell.length_a   1.000
_cell.length_b   1.000
_cell.length_c   1.000
_cell.angle_alpha   90.00
_cell.angle_beta   90.00
_cell.angle_gamma   90.00
#
_symmetry.space_group_name_H-M   'P 1'
#
loop_
_entity.id
_entity.type
_entity.pdbx_description
1 polymer ?
#
loop_
_entity_poly.entity_id
_entity_poly.type
_entity_poly.pdbx_seq_one_letter_code
_entity_poly.pdbx_strand_id
1 'polypeptide(L)'
;MHTIEHTWVLRENHENQPVRRYCSNCGRTVLFFDTNIRRHNANGKNIYRFAIYKCEKNHTWNEKLAIYKAFTDHREVPDTEFGEEIAPLPILPLLEYQEKGVQEVTIRIESTEARFRLDKLLSEQIEGWSRSQIARKIKDGQILLNEQETKPSVVLSAADIIQIRIG
;
A
#
# COMPACT_ATOMS: atom_id res chain seq x y z
N MET A 1 -3.62 -31.63 3.21
CA MET A 1 -2.84 -30.52 2.62
C MET A 1 -3.08 -29.32 3.51
N HIS A 2 -2.02 -28.75 4.10
CA HIS A 2 -2.18 -27.54 4.90
C HIS A 2 -2.10 -26.34 3.96
N THR A 3 -3.16 -25.55 3.93
CA THR A 3 -3.27 -24.32 3.15
C THR A 3 -3.50 -23.14 4.08
N ILE A 4 -2.88 -21.99 3.77
CA ILE A 4 -3.08 -20.74 4.51
C ILE A 4 -3.72 -19.72 3.58
N GLU A 5 -4.72 -19.00 4.09
CA GLU A 5 -5.44 -17.98 3.35
C GLU A 5 -5.18 -16.58 3.93
N HIS A 6 -4.90 -15.63 3.05
CA HIS A 6 -4.78 -14.21 3.37
C HIS A 6 -5.77 -13.39 2.54
N THR A 7 -6.25 -12.30 3.12
CA THR A 7 -7.05 -11.30 2.41
C THR A 7 -6.31 -9.98 2.41
N TRP A 8 -6.12 -9.38 1.23
CA TRP A 8 -5.36 -8.15 1.03
C TRP A 8 -6.23 -7.03 0.46
N VAL A 9 -6.05 -5.84 1.02
CA VAL A 9 -6.58 -4.58 0.50
C VAL A 9 -5.40 -3.77 -0.02
N LEU A 10 -5.33 -3.56 -1.33
CA LEU A 10 -4.19 -2.90 -1.98
C LEU A 10 -4.44 -1.39 -2.09
N ARG A 11 -3.81 -0.62 -1.22
CA ARG A 11 -3.92 0.85 -1.19
C ARG A 11 -2.65 1.50 -1.69
N GLU A 12 -2.77 2.60 -2.44
CA GLU A 12 -1.62 3.28 -3.02
C GLU A 12 -0.75 3.85 -1.90
N ASN A 13 0.42 3.24 -1.69
CA ASN A 13 1.35 3.72 -0.67
C ASN A 13 2.08 4.96 -1.21
N HIS A 14 1.47 6.12 -1.07
CA HIS A 14 2.12 7.41 -1.34
C HIS A 14 3.18 7.77 -0.29
N GLU A 15 3.33 6.97 0.77
CA GLU A 15 4.30 7.26 1.81
C GLU A 15 5.72 7.08 1.27
N ASN A 16 6.51 8.17 1.38
CA ASN A 16 7.94 8.27 1.15
C ASN A 16 8.47 8.43 -0.29
N GLN A 17 7.65 8.57 -1.33
CA GLN A 17 8.19 8.96 -2.65
C GLN A 17 8.31 10.49 -2.78
N PRO A 18 9.49 11.01 -3.18
CA PRO A 18 9.67 12.45 -3.34
C PRO A 18 8.89 12.98 -4.56
N VAL A 19 8.18 14.09 -4.36
CA VAL A 19 7.34 14.71 -5.39
C VAL A 19 8.12 15.81 -6.11
N ARG A 20 8.09 15.83 -7.46
CA ARG A 20 8.66 16.93 -8.26
C ARG A 20 7.69 18.11 -8.32
N ARG A 21 8.07 19.25 -7.75
CA ARG A 21 7.27 20.50 -7.78
C ARG A 21 8.15 21.73 -7.93
N TYR A 22 7.58 22.81 -8.45
CA TYR A 22 8.21 24.12 -8.43
C TYR A 22 8.28 24.66 -7.01
N CYS A 23 9.48 24.98 -6.53
CA CYS A 23 9.66 25.62 -5.23
C CYS A 23 9.78 27.13 -5.42
N SER A 24 8.80 27.89 -4.92
CA SER A 24 8.77 29.35 -5.03
C SER A 24 10.00 30.03 -4.44
N ASN A 25 10.62 29.43 -3.42
CA ASN A 25 11.82 29.99 -2.78
C ASN A 25 13.13 29.52 -3.42
N CYS A 26 13.13 28.43 -4.19
CA CYS A 26 14.29 27.99 -5.00
C CYS A 26 14.26 28.55 -6.42
N GLY A 27 13.11 29.06 -6.89
CA GLY A 27 12.92 29.56 -8.25
C GLY A 27 12.93 28.47 -9.34
N ARG A 28 12.91 27.18 -8.97
CA ARG A 28 13.02 26.04 -9.91
C ARG A 28 12.25 24.82 -9.42
N THR A 29 12.02 23.87 -10.32
CA THR A 29 11.48 22.55 -9.98
C THR A 29 12.50 21.72 -9.22
N VAL A 30 12.11 21.22 -8.06
CA VAL A 30 12.93 20.42 -7.14
C VAL A 30 12.12 19.24 -6.60
N LEU A 31 12.79 18.30 -5.96
CA LEU A 31 12.15 17.24 -5.20
C LEU A 31 11.71 17.75 -3.83
N PHE A 32 10.54 17.31 -3.40
CA PHE A 32 9.93 17.55 -2.11
C PHE A 32 9.71 16.21 -1.41
N PHE A 33 10.19 16.08 -0.19
CA PHE A 33 10.12 14.87 0.62
C PHE A 33 9.04 15.06 1.70
N ASP A 34 8.22 14.04 1.94
CA ASP A 34 7.26 14.08 3.04
C ASP A 34 8.01 14.12 4.37
N THR A 35 7.64 15.04 5.25
CA THR A 35 8.23 15.12 6.60
C THR A 35 7.48 14.25 7.62
N ASN A 36 6.40 13.58 7.21
CA ASN A 36 5.41 12.91 8.04
C ASN A 36 4.68 13.83 9.03
N ILE A 37 4.93 15.14 8.96
CA ILE A 37 4.20 16.14 9.75
C ILE A 37 2.87 16.42 9.05
N ARG A 38 1.79 16.44 9.84
CA ARG A 38 0.43 16.77 9.41
C ARG A 38 -0.03 18.05 10.07
N ARG A 39 -0.59 18.97 9.28
CA ARG A 39 -1.10 20.27 9.75
C ARG A 39 -2.61 20.33 9.58
N HIS A 40 -3.31 20.73 10.63
CA HIS A 40 -4.75 20.97 10.61
C HIS A 40 -5.02 22.46 10.74
N ASN A 41 -5.77 23.04 9.80
CA ASN A 41 -6.23 24.42 9.87
C ASN A 41 -7.76 24.42 9.92
N ALA A 42 -8.34 24.93 10.99
CA ALA A 42 -9.75 25.28 10.99
C ALA A 42 -9.97 26.55 10.14
N ASN A 43 -11.00 26.54 9.31
CA ASN A 43 -11.48 27.73 8.61
C ASN A 43 -13.02 27.67 8.56
N GLY A 44 -13.62 28.42 9.46
CA GLY A 44 -15.06 28.44 9.69
C GLY A 44 -15.58 27.04 10.01
N LYS A 45 -16.42 26.53 9.11
CA LYS A 45 -17.12 25.24 9.25
C LYS A 45 -16.28 24.04 8.82
N ASN A 46 -15.06 24.26 8.33
CA ASN A 46 -14.25 23.21 7.74
C ASN A 46 -12.88 23.08 8.44
N ILE A 47 -12.36 21.87 8.55
CA ILE A 47 -11.00 21.56 8.99
C ILE A 47 -10.22 21.08 7.77
N TYR A 48 -9.16 21.78 7.43
CA TYR A 48 -8.26 21.45 6.32
C TYR A 48 -7.07 20.67 6.87
N ARG A 49 -6.80 19.50 6.29
CA ARG A 49 -5.64 18.67 6.63
C ARG A 49 -4.60 18.74 5.52
N PHE A 50 -3.36 19.04 5.88
CA PHE A 50 -2.23 19.12 4.97
C PHE A 50 -1.10 18.18 5.39
N ALA A 51 -0.42 17.56 4.44
CA ALA A 51 0.91 16.98 4.64
C ALA A 51 1.97 18.06 4.38
N ILE A 52 2.98 18.11 5.25
CA ILE A 52 4.08 19.05 5.10
C ILE A 52 5.22 18.35 4.37
N TYR A 53 5.52 18.83 3.19
CA TYR A 53 6.67 18.39 2.40
C TYR A 53 7.78 19.44 2.46
N LYS A 54 9.02 18.99 2.34
CA LYS A 54 10.18 19.89 2.28
C LYS A 54 11.14 19.52 1.17
N CYS A 55 11.68 20.54 0.48
CA CYS A 55 12.77 20.33 -0.46
C CYS A 55 14.11 20.20 0.26
N GLU A 56 15.18 19.87 -0.45
CA GLU A 56 16.55 19.73 0.11
C GLU A 56 17.04 20.98 0.85
N LYS A 57 16.52 22.16 0.49
CA LYS A 57 16.81 23.45 1.14
C LYS A 57 15.85 23.78 2.30
N ASN A 58 15.11 22.80 2.81
CA ASN A 58 14.16 22.93 3.93
C ASN A 58 12.98 23.90 3.66
N HIS A 59 12.74 24.30 2.41
CA HIS A 59 11.55 25.08 2.05
C HIS A 59 10.31 24.20 2.05
N THR A 60 9.21 24.73 2.56
CA THR A 60 7.98 23.97 2.79
C THR A 60 7.01 24.07 1.63
N TRP A 61 6.39 22.94 1.29
CA TRP A 61 5.21 22.84 0.45
C TRP A 61 4.13 22.07 1.22
N ASN A 62 2.91 22.61 1.28
CA ASN A 62 1.79 21.97 1.96
C ASN A 62 0.92 21.29 0.92
N GLU A 63 0.91 19.95 0.92
CA GLU A 63 -0.01 19.18 0.12
C GLU A 63 -1.34 19.04 0.87
N LYS A 64 -2.45 19.43 0.23
CA LYS A 64 -3.77 19.29 0.85
C LYS A 64 -4.22 17.83 0.75
N LEU A 65 -4.42 17.19 1.89
CA LEU A 65 -4.89 15.81 1.97
C LEU A 65 -6.41 15.74 1.95
N ALA A 66 -7.08 16.53 2.78
CA ALA A 66 -8.53 16.45 2.97
C ALA A 66 -9.12 17.73 3.55
N ILE A 67 -10.45 17.84 3.47
CA ILE A 67 -11.25 18.87 4.12
C ILE A 67 -12.44 18.18 4.79
N TYR A 68 -12.61 18.38 6.10
CA TYR A 68 -13.70 17.82 6.90
C TYR A 68 -14.60 18.94 7.43
N LYS A 69 -15.83 18.62 7.86
CA LYS A 69 -16.69 19.57 8.59
C LYS A 69 -16.31 19.58 10.07
N ALA A 70 -16.24 20.77 10.66
CA ALA A 70 -15.97 20.94 12.09
C ALA A 70 -17.17 20.55 12.98
N PHE A 71 -18.35 20.40 12.40
CA PHE A 71 -19.55 19.95 13.07
C PHE A 71 -20.35 19.00 12.16
N THR A 72 -20.75 17.87 12.71
CA THR A 72 -21.95 17.13 12.32
C THR A 72 -22.93 17.28 13.48
N ASP A 73 -24.23 17.41 13.20
CA ASP A 73 -25.29 17.46 14.22
C ASP A 73 -25.04 16.44 15.33
N HIS A 74 -25.42 16.77 16.56
CA HIS A 74 -25.32 15.90 17.73
C HIS A 74 -26.05 14.56 17.50
N ARG A 75 -25.38 13.61 16.86
CA ARG A 75 -25.62 12.19 16.97
C ARG A 75 -24.77 11.70 18.13
N GLU A 76 -25.34 10.85 18.97
CA GLU A 76 -24.55 10.00 19.85
C GLU A 76 -23.45 9.37 19.00
N VAL A 77 -22.21 9.67 19.34
CA VAL A 77 -21.03 9.12 18.71
C VAL A 77 -20.93 7.72 19.31
N PRO A 78 -21.20 6.63 18.57
CA PRO A 78 -20.64 5.37 19.00
C PRO A 78 -19.13 5.60 19.00
N ASP A 79 -18.42 5.18 20.06
CA ASP A 79 -16.94 5.16 20.16
C ASP A 79 -16.33 4.22 19.11
N THR A 80 -16.69 4.41 17.84
CA THR A 80 -16.01 3.82 16.70
C THR A 80 -15.06 4.89 16.26
N GLU A 81 -13.86 4.81 16.82
CA GLU A 81 -12.66 5.40 16.27
C GLU A 81 -12.62 5.04 14.77
N PHE A 82 -13.13 5.91 13.90
CA PHE A 82 -12.87 5.83 12.46
C PHE A 82 -11.44 6.36 12.19
N GLY A 83 -10.48 5.80 12.90
CA GLY A 83 -9.21 5.48 12.29
C GLY A 83 -9.37 4.05 11.83
N GLU A 84 -9.62 3.81 10.54
CA GLU A 84 -9.07 2.57 10.00
C GLU A 84 -7.57 2.68 10.25
N GLU A 85 -7.08 1.96 11.25
CA GLU A 85 -5.66 1.79 11.46
C GLU A 85 -5.10 1.39 10.09
N ILE A 86 -4.20 2.23 9.58
CA ILE A 86 -3.48 1.97 8.34
C ILE A 86 -2.52 0.84 8.68
N ALA A 87 -3.02 -0.38 8.75
CA ALA A 87 -2.19 -1.55 8.95
C ALA A 87 -1.44 -1.79 7.63
N PRO A 88 -0.10 -1.72 7.61
CA PRO A 88 0.65 -2.10 6.44
C PRO A 88 0.30 -3.55 6.07
N LEU A 89 0.38 -3.89 4.78
CA LEU A 89 0.23 -5.28 4.36
C LEU A 89 1.22 -6.15 5.16
N PRO A 90 0.76 -7.26 5.75
CA PRO A 90 1.62 -8.11 6.54
C PRO A 90 2.66 -8.78 5.65
N ILE A 91 3.91 -8.79 6.10
CA ILE A 91 4.97 -9.61 5.49
C ILE A 91 4.55 -11.07 5.64
N LEU A 92 4.66 -11.86 4.57
CA LEU A 92 4.38 -13.28 4.54
C LEU A 92 5.63 -14.08 4.95
N PRO A 93 5.66 -14.71 6.14
CA PRO A 93 6.78 -15.56 6.56
C PRO A 93 6.68 -16.94 5.91
N LEU A 94 6.87 -17.02 4.59
CA LEU A 94 6.72 -18.27 3.82
C LEU A 94 7.64 -19.39 4.33
N LEU A 95 8.81 -19.05 4.87
CA LEU A 95 9.73 -20.01 5.51
C LEU A 95 9.09 -20.70 6.71
N GLU A 96 8.43 -19.95 7.60
CA GLU A 96 7.73 -20.52 8.75
C GLU A 96 6.54 -21.39 8.34
N TYR A 97 5.85 -21.01 7.26
CA TYR A 97 4.75 -21.79 6.72
C TYR A 97 5.25 -23.13 6.18
N GLN A 98 6.39 -23.12 5.47
CA GLN A 98 7.03 -24.32 4.98
C GLN A 98 7.49 -25.23 6.13
N GLU A 99 8.08 -24.69 7.20
CA GLU A 99 8.47 -25.45 8.40
C GLU A 99 7.26 -26.08 9.13
N LYS A 100 6.10 -25.43 9.07
CA LYS A 100 4.83 -25.95 9.61
C LYS A 100 4.13 -26.94 8.66
N GLY A 101 4.74 -27.29 7.53
CA GLY A 101 4.21 -28.26 6.57
C GLY A 101 3.07 -27.73 5.68
N VAL A 102 2.97 -26.41 5.55
CA VAL A 102 2.04 -25.75 4.60
C VAL A 102 2.57 -25.95 3.19
N GLN A 103 1.68 -26.35 2.28
CA GLN A 103 2.04 -26.65 0.89
C GLN A 103 1.62 -25.53 -0.07
N GLU A 104 0.58 -24.78 0.31
CA GLU A 104 0.01 -23.73 -0.53
C GLU A 104 -0.46 -22.53 0.31
N VAL A 105 -0.22 -21.33 -0.21
CA VAL A 105 -0.67 -20.06 0.35
C VAL A 105 -1.56 -19.39 -0.69
N THR A 106 -2.77 -19.03 -0.29
CA THR A 106 -3.76 -18.35 -1.13
C THR A 106 -3.97 -16.93 -0.64
N ILE A 107 -3.91 -15.96 -1.53
CA ILE A 107 -4.06 -14.54 -1.22
C ILE A 107 -5.20 -13.98 -2.07
N ARG A 108 -6.27 -13.52 -1.43
CA ARG A 108 -7.41 -12.90 -2.09
C ARG A 108 -7.28 -11.38 -2.05
N ILE A 109 -7.36 -10.74 -3.22
CA ILE A 109 -7.39 -9.28 -3.34
C ILE A 109 -8.83 -8.82 -3.14
N GLU A 110 -9.13 -8.23 -1.99
CA GLU A 110 -10.47 -7.72 -1.68
C GLU A 110 -10.77 -6.43 -2.46
N SER A 111 -9.83 -5.48 -2.46
CA SER A 111 -9.94 -4.24 -3.22
C SER A 111 -8.57 -3.71 -3.66
N THR A 112 -8.57 -2.87 -4.69
CA THR A 112 -7.37 -2.21 -5.20
C THR A 112 -7.66 -0.75 -5.54
N GLU A 113 -6.90 0.18 -4.98
CA GLU A 113 -7.04 1.62 -5.19
C GLU A 113 -6.13 2.13 -6.32
N ALA A 114 -5.16 1.31 -6.76
CA ALA A 114 -4.17 1.69 -7.77
C ALA A 114 -3.71 0.48 -8.62
N ARG A 115 -2.74 0.71 -9.51
CA ARG A 115 -2.18 -0.33 -10.37
C ARG A 115 -1.02 -1.05 -9.68
N PHE A 116 -1.31 -2.20 -9.07
CA PHE A 116 -0.30 -3.07 -8.46
C PHE A 116 0.15 -4.14 -9.44
N ARG A 117 1.47 -4.23 -9.68
CA ARG A 117 2.03 -5.34 -10.44
C ARG A 117 2.31 -6.52 -9.51
N LEU A 118 1.93 -7.72 -9.95
CA LEU A 118 2.11 -8.97 -9.21
C LEU A 118 3.57 -9.18 -8.76
N ASP A 119 4.54 -9.09 -9.68
CA ASP A 119 5.95 -9.31 -9.40
C ASP A 119 6.52 -8.35 -8.34
N LYS A 120 6.11 -7.09 -8.40
CA LYS A 120 6.54 -6.05 -7.47
C LYS A 120 5.91 -6.27 -6.10
N LEU A 121 4.59 -6.44 -6.06
CA LEU A 121 3.83 -6.61 -4.80
C LEU A 121 4.37 -7.79 -4.00
N LEU A 122 4.50 -8.96 -4.62
CA LEU A 122 5.00 -10.15 -3.93
C LEU A 122 6.44 -9.98 -3.43
N SER A 123 7.29 -9.23 -4.15
CA SER A 123 8.69 -9.00 -3.72
C SER A 123 8.84 -8.06 -2.54
N GLU A 124 7.82 -7.23 -2.30
CA GLU A 124 7.76 -6.33 -1.14
C GLU A 124 7.17 -7.03 0.08
N GLN A 125 6.33 -8.05 -0.13
CA GLN A 125 5.60 -8.74 0.94
C GLN A 125 6.16 -10.12 1.31
N ILE A 126 6.96 -10.75 0.46
CA ILE A 126 7.57 -12.06 0.74
C ILE A 126 9.02 -11.85 1.15
N GLU A 127 9.34 -12.19 2.39
CA GLU A 127 10.72 -12.14 2.88
C GLU A 127 11.59 -13.20 2.19
N GLY A 128 12.78 -12.81 1.76
CA GLY A 128 13.76 -13.70 1.13
C GLY A 128 13.55 -13.98 -0.36
N TRP A 129 12.47 -13.50 -1.00
CA TRP A 129 12.24 -13.65 -2.44
C TRP A 129 12.44 -12.34 -3.18
N SER A 130 13.49 -12.27 -3.98
CA SER A 130 13.69 -11.17 -4.92
C SER A 130 12.66 -11.19 -6.05
N ARG A 131 12.45 -10.02 -6.66
CA ARG A 131 11.57 -9.86 -7.83
C ARG A 131 11.92 -10.78 -9.00
N SER A 132 13.21 -11.07 -9.22
CA SER A 132 13.64 -12.01 -10.27
C SER A 132 13.31 -13.46 -9.93
N GLN A 133 13.42 -13.86 -8.66
CA GLN A 133 12.98 -15.17 -8.17
C GLN A 133 11.47 -15.32 -8.31
N ILE A 134 10.67 -14.32 -7.93
CA ILE A 134 9.22 -14.33 -8.11
C ILE A 134 8.85 -14.45 -9.59
N ALA A 135 9.48 -13.65 -10.45
CA ALA A 135 9.21 -13.73 -11.89
C ALA A 135 9.53 -15.13 -12.47
N ARG A 136 10.56 -15.79 -11.96
CA ARG A 136 10.89 -17.18 -12.33
C ARG A 136 9.84 -18.16 -11.80
N LYS A 137 9.45 -18.06 -10.53
CA LYS A 137 8.42 -18.89 -9.90
C LYS A 137 7.05 -18.78 -10.59
N ILE A 138 6.69 -17.59 -11.07
CA ILE A 138 5.50 -17.38 -11.89
C ILE A 138 5.60 -18.14 -13.22
N LYS A 139 6.76 -18.08 -13.89
CA LYS A 139 7.00 -18.80 -15.15
C LYS A 139 7.06 -20.32 -14.97
N ASP A 140 7.55 -20.77 -13.82
CA ASP A 140 7.68 -22.18 -13.47
C ASP A 140 6.35 -22.78 -12.95
N GLY A 141 5.25 -22.01 -12.95
CA GLY A 141 3.92 -22.45 -12.51
C GLY A 141 3.77 -22.64 -11.00
N GLN A 142 4.73 -22.15 -10.21
CA GLN A 142 4.67 -22.18 -8.74
C GLN A 142 3.77 -21.08 -8.16
N ILE A 143 3.56 -20.00 -8.92
CA ILE A 143 2.65 -18.90 -8.57
C ILE A 143 1.60 -18.78 -9.68
N LEU A 144 0.34 -18.93 -9.31
CA LEU A 144 -0.80 -18.83 -10.22
C LEU A 144 -1.65 -17.61 -9.85
N LEU A 145 -2.30 -17.02 -10.84
CA LEU A 145 -3.30 -15.97 -10.65
C LEU A 145 -4.62 -16.48 -11.20
N ASN A 146 -5.66 -16.53 -10.36
CA ASN A 146 -6.98 -17.06 -10.70
C ASN A 146 -6.88 -18.47 -11.30
N GLU A 147 -6.08 -19.35 -10.68
CA GLU A 147 -5.80 -20.73 -11.13
C GLU A 147 -5.10 -20.85 -12.50
N GLN A 148 -4.63 -19.74 -13.07
CA GLN A 148 -3.99 -19.71 -14.39
C GLN A 148 -2.53 -19.23 -14.32
N GLU A 149 -1.71 -19.73 -15.24
CA GLU A 149 -0.37 -19.20 -15.49
C GLU A 149 -0.46 -17.76 -15.99
N THR A 150 0.38 -16.87 -15.44
CA THR A 150 0.32 -15.45 -15.75
C THR A 150 1.70 -14.87 -16.05
N LYS A 151 1.71 -13.63 -16.54
CA LYS A 151 2.96 -12.87 -16.71
C LYS A 151 3.34 -12.21 -15.38
N PRO A 152 4.62 -12.16 -15.02
CA PRO A 152 5.06 -11.47 -13.79
C PRO A 152 4.59 -10.01 -13.70
N SER A 153 4.49 -9.33 -14.83
CA SER A 153 4.09 -7.93 -14.92
C SER A 153 2.58 -7.68 -14.94
N VAL A 154 1.75 -8.70 -14.70
CA VAL A 154 0.29 -8.54 -14.69
C VAL A 154 -0.13 -7.55 -13.61
N VAL A 155 -1.14 -6.75 -13.91
CA VAL A 155 -1.73 -5.79 -12.97
C VAL A 155 -2.87 -6.47 -12.25
N LEU A 156 -2.87 -6.39 -10.92
CA LEU A 156 -3.88 -6.99 -10.05
C LEU A 156 -5.15 -6.16 -10.04
N SER A 157 -6.28 -6.85 -9.97
CA SER A 157 -7.63 -6.33 -9.89
C SER A 157 -8.31 -6.77 -8.59
N ALA A 158 -9.38 -6.07 -8.22
CA ALA A 158 -10.24 -6.53 -7.15
C ALA A 158 -10.81 -7.92 -7.48
N ALA A 159 -10.93 -8.77 -6.47
CA ALA A 159 -11.32 -10.18 -6.52
C ALA A 159 -10.30 -11.15 -7.15
N ASP A 160 -9.10 -10.70 -7.52
CA ASP A 160 -8.03 -11.61 -7.95
C ASP A 160 -7.59 -12.53 -6.80
N ILE A 161 -7.21 -13.76 -7.15
CA ILE A 161 -6.73 -14.79 -6.22
C ILE A 161 -5.32 -15.20 -6.65
N ILE A 162 -4.33 -14.99 -5.79
CA ILE A 162 -2.95 -15.41 -6.01
C ILE A 162 -2.73 -16.71 -5.23
N GLN A 163 -2.27 -17.76 -5.90
CA GLN A 163 -1.93 -19.04 -5.28
C GLN A 163 -0.42 -19.26 -5.37
N ILE A 164 0.21 -19.55 -4.24
CA ILE A 164 1.66 -19.75 -4.12
C ILE A 164 1.91 -21.15 -3.55
N ARG A 165 2.56 -22.00 -4.34
CA ARG A 165 3.00 -23.32 -3.89
C ARG A 165 4.38 -23.22 -3.25
N ILE A 166 4.50 -23.67 -2.00
CA ILE A 166 5.72 -23.62 -1.20
C ILE A 166 6.23 -25.02 -0.78
N GLY A 167 5.62 -26.08 -1.31
CA GLY A 167 6.04 -27.47 -1.15
C GLY A 167 7.15 -27.91 -2.09
#